data_AF-A0A933JNI9-F1
#
_entry.id   AF-A0A933JNI9-F1
#
_cell.length_a   1.000
_cell.length_b   1.000
_cell.length_c   1.000
_cell.angle_alpha   90.00
_cell.angle_beta   90.00
_cell.angle_gamma   90.00
#
_symmetry.space_group_name_H-M   'P 1'
#
loop_
_entity.id
_entity.type
_entity.pdbx_description
1 polymer ?
#
loop_
_entity_poly.entity_id
_entity_poly.type
_entity_poly.pdbx_seq_one_letter_code
_entity_poly.pdbx_strand_id
1 'polypeptide(L)'
;MTNTSLTRVEPGGSLTRIEVRDAPVFHNTVARAVGGAAGGALLVDLLSQAAGYLHPPMWGLILATLAGSLTLVGSTKDPSKASSLASAVGAAAGGALGLVGAVLYQLTAQWPWLGALLAGVAAAPILARGESPSKMATTGVFTGAMAYAGLYVLKVLARNGLIGPPLMPGPLATAIAGAAAGLFIGLGALPRYLGSREDSVETAFGRAVKSAEGEILEILDRSFTIYRAIRADLAGKKGATEKRLGRQVSDLAMRILHISEQCQKIQRDLGGNARDELEQRIADLNVKVESAQDPAAKRTLKAAIESLDGQRRAREAIGFGLERVIARLHANVAMLEKVRFSLVHARSADAERFGGESSPLADTIDELSRELDATSVAVGEVFSEGFASEMLVGQAPAALPAKSEAKADAPIVPSAIATSAPDAVDEAAKLFERPMTPATESAAEPVATQATAPSREAPPSEPKS
;
A
#
# COMPACT_ATOMS: atom_id res chain seq x y z
N MET A 1 -31.47 -45.58 19.23
CA MET A 1 -30.40 -44.89 18.48
C MET A 1 -31.07 -43.88 17.56
N THR A 2 -31.30 -42.69 18.08
CA THR A 2 -31.99 -41.59 17.39
C THR A 2 -30.95 -40.57 16.96
N ASN A 3 -30.81 -40.38 15.65
CA ASN A 3 -29.94 -39.39 15.04
C ASN A 3 -30.52 -37.99 15.30
N THR A 4 -29.97 -37.30 16.30
CA THR A 4 -30.26 -35.90 16.55
C THR A 4 -29.45 -35.07 15.56
N SER A 5 -30.09 -34.72 14.44
CA SER A 5 -29.57 -33.73 13.49
C SER A 5 -29.53 -32.36 14.16
N LEU A 6 -28.36 -31.98 14.67
CA LEU A 6 -28.08 -30.61 15.11
C LEU A 6 -28.08 -29.70 13.89
N THR A 7 -29.17 -28.97 13.71
CA THR A 7 -29.25 -27.84 12.79
C THR A 7 -28.20 -26.81 13.20
N ARG A 8 -27.18 -26.66 12.34
CA ARG A 8 -26.17 -25.61 12.42
C ARG A 8 -26.89 -24.26 12.32
N VAL A 9 -27.07 -23.59 13.46
CA VAL A 9 -27.53 -22.20 13.50
C VAL A 9 -26.43 -21.36 12.87
N GLU A 10 -26.68 -20.80 11.68
CA GLU A 10 -25.80 -19.79 11.14
C GLU A 10 -25.80 -18.60 12.12
N PRO A 11 -24.65 -18.20 12.67
CA PRO A 11 -24.59 -17.07 13.57
C PRO A 11 -25.11 -15.85 12.83
N GLY A 12 -26.19 -15.25 13.36
CA GLY A 12 -26.90 -14.13 12.75
C GLY A 12 -25.92 -13.08 12.25
N GLY A 13 -26.15 -12.62 11.02
CA GLY A 13 -25.30 -11.69 10.30
C GLY A 13 -24.78 -10.60 11.24
N SER A 14 -23.50 -10.71 11.58
CA SER A 14 -22.78 -9.71 12.36
C SER A 14 -22.98 -8.39 11.65
N LEU A 15 -23.81 -7.52 12.23
CA LEU A 15 -23.96 -6.14 11.77
C LEU A 15 -22.56 -5.56 11.83
N THR A 16 -21.92 -5.44 10.67
CA THR A 16 -20.59 -4.89 10.54
C THR A 16 -20.65 -3.51 11.15
N ARG A 17 -19.96 -3.36 12.29
CA ARG A 17 -19.99 -2.11 13.04
C ARG A 17 -19.30 -1.06 12.18
N ILE A 18 -20.10 -0.23 11.53
CA ILE A 18 -19.60 0.88 10.73
C ILE A 18 -19.07 1.93 11.72
N GLU A 19 -17.76 2.00 11.85
CA GLU A 19 -17.06 3.01 12.64
C GLU A 19 -16.47 4.04 11.67
N VAL A 20 -16.70 5.32 11.94
CA VAL A 20 -16.11 6.40 11.14
C VAL A 20 -14.62 6.44 11.44
N ARG A 21 -13.81 5.98 10.49
CA ARG A 21 -12.36 6.06 10.57
C ARG A 21 -11.95 7.54 10.61
N ASP A 22 -11.11 7.90 11.59
CA ASP A 22 -10.54 9.24 11.72
C ASP A 22 -11.60 10.37 11.77
N ALA A 23 -12.57 10.24 12.70
CA ALA A 23 -13.56 11.27 13.00
C ALA A 23 -13.04 12.73 12.99
N PRO A 24 -11.86 13.08 13.57
CA PRO A 24 -11.36 14.46 13.50
C PRO A 24 -11.02 14.91 12.08
N VAL A 25 -10.49 14.02 11.23
CA VAL A 25 -10.19 14.33 9.83
C VAL A 25 -11.47 14.53 9.05
N PHE A 26 -12.48 13.67 9.28
CA PHE A 26 -13.80 13.83 8.68
C PHE A 26 -14.46 15.16 9.08
N HIS A 27 -14.49 15.50 10.37
CA HIS A 27 -15.03 16.78 10.84
C HIS A 27 -14.32 17.97 10.20
N ASN A 28 -12.99 17.92 10.06
CA ASN A 28 -12.23 18.95 9.38
C ASN A 28 -12.57 19.06 7.88
N THR A 29 -12.77 17.94 7.19
CA THR A 29 -13.21 17.92 5.78
C THR A 29 -14.59 18.54 5.64
N VAL A 30 -15.55 18.19 6.52
CA VAL A 30 -16.90 18.77 6.52
C VAL A 30 -16.83 20.26 6.82
N ALA A 31 -16.10 20.69 7.85
CA ALA A 31 -15.96 22.10 8.20
C ALA A 31 -15.34 22.93 7.06
N ARG A 32 -14.35 22.39 6.36
CA ARG A 32 -13.75 23.03 5.17
C ARG A 32 -14.70 23.09 3.99
N ALA A 33 -15.46 22.02 3.73
CA ALA A 33 -16.47 22.02 2.68
C ALA A 33 -17.56 23.08 2.95
N VAL A 34 -18.04 23.17 4.20
CA VAL A 34 -19.01 24.17 4.66
C VAL A 34 -18.44 25.58 4.52
N GLY A 35 -17.26 25.85 5.08
CA GLY A 35 -16.63 27.18 5.02
C GLY A 35 -16.29 27.60 3.59
N GLY A 36 -15.85 26.67 2.76
CA GLY A 36 -15.50 26.90 1.36
C GLY A 36 -16.74 27.20 0.51
N ALA A 37 -17.82 26.46 0.72
CA ALA A 37 -19.08 26.71 0.03
C ALA A 37 -19.72 28.03 0.47
N ALA A 38 -19.69 28.36 1.76
CA ALA A 38 -20.18 29.63 2.28
C ALA A 38 -19.39 30.83 1.72
N GLY A 39 -18.05 30.74 1.75
CA GLY A 39 -17.17 31.77 1.20
C GLY A 39 -17.33 31.94 -0.32
N GLY A 40 -17.45 30.81 -1.05
CA GLY A 40 -17.73 30.84 -2.49
C GLY A 40 -19.06 31.49 -2.83
N ALA A 41 -20.14 31.15 -2.11
CA ALA A 41 -21.45 31.76 -2.30
C ALA A 41 -21.45 33.28 -2.06
N LEU A 42 -20.81 33.72 -0.97
CA LEU A 42 -20.66 35.14 -0.64
C LEU A 42 -19.88 35.91 -1.71
N LEU A 43 -18.79 35.33 -2.19
CA LEU A 43 -17.95 35.97 -3.21
C LEU A 43 -18.73 36.18 -4.52
N VAL A 44 -19.54 35.20 -4.94
CA VAL A 44 -20.38 35.37 -6.13
C VAL A 44 -21.55 36.33 -5.90
N ASP A 45 -22.14 36.36 -4.71
CA ASP A 45 -23.16 37.37 -4.38
C ASP A 45 -22.60 38.80 -4.46
N LEU A 46 -21.41 39.03 -3.90
CA LEU A 46 -20.71 40.32 -3.97
C LEU A 46 -20.33 40.71 -5.40
N LEU A 47 -19.81 39.77 -6.20
CA LEU A 47 -19.49 40.02 -7.61
C LEU A 47 -20.74 40.31 -8.44
N SER A 48 -21.84 39.61 -8.16
CA SER A 48 -23.14 39.85 -8.80
C SER A 48 -23.65 41.27 -8.50
N GLN A 49 -23.58 41.69 -7.24
CA GLN A 49 -23.98 43.03 -6.82
C GLN A 49 -23.08 44.11 -7.47
N ALA A 50 -21.77 43.87 -7.52
CA ALA A 50 -20.82 44.78 -8.19
C ALA A 50 -21.09 44.91 -9.70
N ALA A 51 -21.59 43.84 -10.33
CA ALA A 51 -21.99 43.83 -11.73
C ALA A 51 -23.42 44.38 -11.97
N GLY A 52 -24.11 44.88 -10.93
CA GLY A 52 -25.44 45.48 -11.03
C GLY A 52 -26.59 44.47 -11.12
N TYR A 53 -26.33 43.18 -10.91
CA TYR A 53 -27.39 42.18 -10.81
C TYR A 53 -27.99 42.17 -9.41
N LEU A 54 -29.32 42.30 -9.34
CA LEU A 54 -30.04 42.32 -8.07
C LEU A 54 -29.93 41.00 -7.29
N HIS A 55 -29.84 39.88 -8.02
CA HIS A 55 -29.59 38.55 -7.46
C HIS A 55 -28.63 37.77 -8.35
N PRO A 56 -27.66 37.02 -7.76
CA PRO A 56 -26.82 36.13 -8.55
C PRO A 56 -27.71 35.09 -9.23
N PRO A 57 -27.47 34.80 -10.51
CA PRO A 57 -28.20 33.73 -11.15
C PRO A 57 -27.90 32.42 -10.41
N MET A 58 -28.93 31.60 -10.17
CA MET A 58 -28.83 30.37 -9.36
C MET A 58 -27.66 29.46 -9.77
N TRP A 59 -27.34 29.40 -11.06
CA TRP A 59 -26.22 28.61 -11.57
C TRP A 59 -24.85 29.13 -11.11
N GLY A 60 -24.69 30.46 -10.98
CA GLY A 60 -23.47 31.09 -10.46
C GLY A 60 -23.23 30.73 -9.00
N LEU A 61 -24.31 30.66 -8.20
CA LEU A 61 -24.24 30.26 -6.80
C LEU A 61 -23.87 28.76 -6.67
N ILE A 62 -24.42 27.89 -7.52
CA ILE A 62 -24.07 26.46 -7.55
C ILE A 62 -22.60 26.25 -7.97
N LEU A 63 -22.11 26.98 -8.99
CA LEU A 63 -20.70 26.95 -9.39
C LEU A 63 -19.76 27.35 -8.24
N ALA A 64 -20.07 28.47 -7.59
CA ALA A 64 -19.21 29.05 -6.56
C ALA A 64 -19.15 28.19 -5.29
N THR A 65 -20.28 27.59 -4.92
CA THR A 65 -20.35 26.69 -3.75
C THR A 65 -19.57 25.40 -3.99
N LEU A 66 -19.73 24.78 -5.16
CA LEU A 66 -18.98 23.58 -5.54
C LEU A 66 -17.47 23.89 -5.67
N ALA A 67 -17.09 24.94 -6.39
CA ALA A 67 -15.70 25.33 -6.53
C ALA A 67 -15.07 25.70 -5.17
N GLY A 68 -15.76 26.50 -4.34
CA GLY A 68 -15.29 26.91 -3.03
C GLY A 68 -15.11 25.73 -2.07
N SER A 69 -16.08 24.81 -2.02
CA SER A 69 -15.99 23.60 -1.18
C SER A 69 -14.80 22.72 -1.59
N LEU A 70 -14.62 22.46 -2.89
CA LEU A 70 -13.55 21.59 -3.38
C LEU A 70 -12.16 22.24 -3.27
N THR A 71 -12.08 23.57 -3.39
CA THR A 71 -10.82 24.31 -3.22
C THR A 71 -10.26 24.16 -1.80
N LEU A 72 -11.12 24.37 -0.79
CA LEU A 72 -10.68 24.24 0.61
C LEU A 72 -10.46 22.79 1.04
N VAL A 73 -11.25 21.84 0.51
CA VAL A 73 -11.02 20.41 0.76
C VAL A 73 -9.75 19.92 0.05
N GLY A 74 -9.41 20.44 -1.13
CA GLY A 74 -8.17 20.09 -1.84
C GLY A 74 -6.88 20.57 -1.15
N SER A 75 -6.99 21.51 -0.19
CA SER A 75 -5.86 22.13 0.51
C SER A 75 -5.34 21.30 1.71
N THR A 76 -5.82 20.07 1.91
CA THR A 76 -5.61 19.26 3.14
C THR A 76 -4.19 18.76 3.43
N LYS A 77 -3.11 19.30 2.86
CA LYS A 77 -1.78 18.82 3.28
C LYS A 77 -1.45 19.35 4.68
N ASP A 78 -0.87 18.46 5.47
CA ASP A 78 -0.25 18.76 6.76
C ASP A 78 0.57 20.05 6.63
N PRO A 79 0.24 21.12 7.40
CA PRO A 79 0.93 22.41 7.29
C PRO A 79 2.44 22.28 7.56
N SER A 80 2.86 21.18 8.19
CA SER A 80 4.26 20.86 8.48
C SER A 80 5.05 20.26 7.30
N LYS A 81 4.40 19.75 6.25
CA LYS A 81 5.07 19.00 5.15
C LYS A 81 4.69 19.46 3.74
N ALA A 82 3.77 20.41 3.61
CA ALA A 82 3.34 20.91 2.31
C ALA A 82 4.27 22.02 1.82
N SER A 83 4.97 21.79 0.71
CA SER A 83 5.41 22.92 -0.11
C SER A 83 4.15 23.70 -0.53
N SER A 84 4.18 25.02 -0.38
CA SER A 84 3.08 25.94 -0.72
C SER A 84 2.53 25.74 -2.13
N LEU A 85 3.35 25.20 -3.03
CA LEU A 85 3.00 24.89 -4.41
C LEU A 85 2.03 23.69 -4.51
N ALA A 86 2.19 22.65 -3.70
CA ALA A 86 1.34 21.46 -3.80
C ALA A 86 -0.09 21.71 -3.28
N SER A 87 -0.27 22.59 -2.29
CA SER A 87 -1.59 23.01 -1.82
C SER A 87 -2.27 23.94 -2.84
N ALA A 88 -1.52 24.85 -3.48
CA ALA A 88 -2.03 25.70 -4.55
C ALA A 88 -2.51 24.88 -5.76
N VAL A 89 -1.75 23.86 -6.18
CA VAL A 89 -2.16 22.95 -7.27
C VAL A 89 -3.41 22.15 -6.88
N GLY A 90 -3.49 21.64 -5.65
CA GLY A 90 -4.67 20.92 -5.16
C GLY A 90 -5.93 21.80 -5.12
N ALA A 91 -5.78 23.04 -4.66
CA ALA A 91 -6.84 24.04 -4.64
C ALA A 91 -7.30 24.41 -6.06
N ALA A 92 -6.36 24.64 -6.99
CA ALA A 92 -6.66 24.95 -8.39
C ALA A 92 -7.37 23.80 -9.12
N ALA A 93 -6.90 22.56 -8.92
CA ALA A 93 -7.56 21.37 -9.44
C ALA A 93 -8.97 21.21 -8.84
N GLY A 94 -9.12 21.50 -7.54
CA GLY A 94 -10.40 21.56 -6.83
C GLY A 94 -11.39 22.53 -7.47
N GLY A 95 -10.96 23.77 -7.67
CA GLY A 95 -11.76 24.80 -8.33
C GLY A 95 -12.14 24.43 -9.77
N ALA A 96 -11.18 23.94 -10.56
CA ALA A 96 -11.42 23.54 -11.94
C ALA A 96 -12.45 22.40 -12.05
N LEU A 97 -12.33 21.36 -11.23
CA LEU A 97 -13.29 20.25 -11.20
C LEU A 97 -14.67 20.70 -10.69
N GLY A 98 -14.73 21.62 -9.74
CA GLY A 98 -15.99 22.24 -9.30
C GLY A 98 -16.68 23.01 -10.42
N LEU A 99 -15.92 23.76 -11.21
CA LEU A 99 -16.45 24.46 -12.40
C LEU A 99 -16.98 23.48 -13.44
N VAL A 100 -16.23 22.41 -13.76
CA VAL A 100 -16.67 21.36 -14.68
C VAL A 100 -17.97 20.72 -14.18
N GLY A 101 -18.03 20.33 -12.91
CA GLY A 101 -19.22 19.72 -12.31
C GLY A 101 -20.46 20.59 -12.42
N ALA A 102 -20.32 21.90 -12.21
CA ALA A 102 -21.45 22.81 -12.30
C ALA A 102 -21.80 23.26 -13.74
N VAL A 103 -20.84 23.27 -14.67
CA VAL A 103 -21.16 23.36 -16.12
C VAL A 103 -21.95 22.13 -16.55
N LEU A 104 -21.55 20.93 -16.13
CA LEU A 104 -22.29 19.70 -16.39
C LEU A 104 -23.69 19.72 -15.77
N TYR A 105 -23.84 20.25 -14.55
CA TYR A 105 -25.14 20.48 -13.93
C TYR A 105 -26.03 21.41 -14.77
N GLN A 106 -25.46 22.49 -15.31
CA GLN A 106 -26.20 23.44 -16.15
C GLN A 106 -26.64 22.81 -17.48
N LEU A 107 -25.77 22.05 -18.13
CA LEU A 107 -26.11 21.31 -19.37
C LEU A 107 -27.19 20.26 -19.12
N THR A 108 -27.29 19.78 -17.89
CA THR A 108 -28.29 18.79 -17.45
C THR A 108 -29.41 19.42 -16.64
N ALA A 109 -29.71 20.72 -16.80
CA ALA A 109 -30.75 21.42 -16.04
C ALA A 109 -32.13 20.74 -16.10
N GLN A 110 -32.43 20.06 -17.21
CA GLN A 110 -33.64 19.23 -17.35
C GLN A 110 -33.65 18.04 -16.38
N TRP A 111 -32.49 17.47 -16.04
CA TRP A 111 -32.28 16.29 -15.21
C TRP A 111 -31.33 16.62 -14.03
N PRO A 112 -31.80 17.37 -13.01
CA PRO A 112 -30.93 17.88 -11.94
C PRO A 112 -30.24 16.79 -11.11
N TRP A 113 -30.82 15.58 -11.07
CA TRP A 113 -30.20 14.42 -10.41
C TRP A 113 -28.94 13.94 -11.16
N LEU A 114 -28.95 13.98 -12.49
CA LEU A 114 -27.81 13.59 -13.32
C LEU A 114 -26.68 14.60 -13.18
N GLY A 115 -27.00 15.89 -13.18
CA GLY A 115 -26.04 16.96 -12.94
C GLY A 115 -25.34 16.84 -11.59
N ALA A 116 -26.10 16.54 -10.54
CA ALA A 116 -25.54 16.32 -9.21
C ALA A 116 -24.63 15.08 -9.17
N LEU A 117 -25.03 14.00 -9.85
CA LEU A 117 -24.21 12.79 -9.98
C LEU A 117 -22.88 13.07 -10.70
N LEU A 118 -22.92 13.78 -11.83
CA LEU A 118 -21.72 14.17 -12.57
C LEU A 118 -20.80 15.10 -11.76
N ALA A 119 -21.37 16.05 -11.02
CA ALA A 119 -20.61 16.89 -10.10
C ALA A 119 -19.96 16.06 -8.98
N GLY A 120 -20.66 15.05 -8.45
CA GLY A 120 -20.11 14.10 -7.48
C GLY A 120 -18.94 13.28 -8.04
N VAL A 121 -19.08 12.78 -9.27
CA VAL A 121 -18.00 12.06 -9.98
C VAL A 121 -16.80 12.97 -10.22
N ALA A 122 -17.01 14.23 -10.61
CA ALA A 122 -15.95 15.21 -10.77
C ALA A 122 -15.25 15.57 -9.45
N ALA A 123 -15.97 15.54 -8.32
CA ALA A 123 -15.41 15.76 -6.98
C ALA A 123 -14.64 14.55 -6.43
N ALA A 124 -14.91 13.34 -6.94
CA ALA A 124 -14.36 12.09 -6.41
C ALA A 124 -12.82 12.02 -6.35
N PRO A 125 -12.04 12.48 -7.37
CA PRO A 125 -10.58 12.43 -7.31
C PRO A 125 -9.97 13.26 -6.18
N ILE A 126 -10.66 14.33 -5.78
CA ILE A 126 -10.25 15.20 -4.67
C ILE A 126 -10.68 14.56 -3.35
N LEU A 127 -11.94 14.17 -3.26
CA LEU A 127 -12.54 13.62 -2.04
C LEU A 127 -12.00 12.24 -1.68
N ALA A 128 -11.59 11.43 -2.65
CA ALA A 128 -11.06 10.07 -2.48
C ALA A 128 -9.60 9.93 -2.93
N ARG A 129 -8.82 11.02 -2.86
CA ARG A 129 -7.40 11.02 -3.26
C ARG A 129 -6.61 9.95 -2.49
N GLY A 130 -6.00 9.02 -3.24
CA GLY A 130 -5.20 7.92 -2.71
C GLY A 130 -5.97 6.62 -2.44
N GLU A 131 -7.28 6.61 -2.67
CA GLU A 131 -8.12 5.40 -2.54
C GLU A 131 -8.13 4.58 -3.84
N SER A 132 -8.54 3.32 -3.73
CA SER A 132 -8.77 2.45 -4.89
C SER A 132 -9.84 3.02 -5.85
N PRO A 133 -9.78 2.75 -7.16
CA PRO A 133 -10.75 3.25 -8.13
C PRO A 133 -12.22 2.92 -7.80
N SER A 134 -12.47 1.76 -7.20
CA SER A 134 -13.81 1.37 -6.74
C SER A 134 -14.32 2.28 -5.63
N LYS A 135 -13.50 2.53 -4.59
CA LYS A 135 -13.83 3.47 -3.51
C LYS A 135 -13.99 4.92 -4.01
N MET A 136 -13.22 5.32 -5.00
CA MET A 136 -13.36 6.62 -5.64
C MET A 136 -14.72 6.72 -6.36
N ALA A 137 -15.11 5.70 -7.12
CA ALA A 137 -16.43 5.66 -7.76
C ALA A 137 -17.58 5.68 -6.73
N THR A 138 -17.50 4.89 -5.65
CA THR A 138 -18.53 4.89 -4.60
C THR A 138 -18.61 6.23 -3.88
N THR A 139 -17.46 6.87 -3.62
CA THR A 139 -17.41 8.22 -3.02
C THR A 139 -18.03 9.25 -3.95
N GLY A 140 -17.76 9.17 -5.26
CA GLY A 140 -18.33 10.07 -6.26
C GLY A 140 -19.85 9.95 -6.37
N VAL A 141 -20.37 8.72 -6.47
CA VAL A 141 -21.82 8.47 -6.52
C VAL A 141 -22.50 8.96 -5.24
N PHE A 142 -21.95 8.65 -4.07
CA PHE A 142 -22.51 9.08 -2.80
C PHE A 142 -22.44 10.61 -2.61
N THR A 143 -21.33 11.24 -3.02
CA THR A 143 -21.20 12.70 -3.02
C THR A 143 -22.24 13.34 -3.93
N GLY A 144 -22.47 12.78 -5.12
CA GLY A 144 -23.49 13.27 -6.04
C GLY A 144 -24.90 13.15 -5.46
N ALA A 145 -25.22 12.03 -4.82
CA ALA A 145 -26.50 11.83 -4.14
C ALA A 145 -26.69 12.81 -2.97
N MET A 146 -25.65 13.05 -2.16
CA MET A 146 -25.69 14.02 -1.08
C MET A 146 -25.80 15.45 -1.61
N ALA A 147 -25.06 15.82 -2.65
CA ALA A 147 -25.17 17.13 -3.29
C ALA A 147 -26.60 17.38 -3.81
N TYR A 148 -27.24 16.38 -4.42
CA TYR A 148 -28.64 16.46 -4.82
C TYR A 148 -29.57 16.67 -3.61
N ALA A 149 -29.37 15.93 -2.52
CA ALA A 149 -30.12 16.11 -1.28
C ALA A 149 -29.94 17.53 -0.70
N GLY A 150 -28.73 18.08 -0.74
CA GLY A 150 -28.45 19.46 -0.32
C GLY A 150 -29.19 20.49 -1.17
N LEU A 151 -29.19 20.33 -2.50
CA LEU A 151 -29.96 21.20 -3.41
C LEU A 151 -31.47 21.11 -3.13
N TYR A 152 -31.98 19.91 -2.83
CA TYR A 152 -33.38 19.73 -2.45
C TYR A 152 -33.73 20.45 -1.14
N VAL A 153 -32.88 20.32 -0.11
CA VAL A 153 -33.06 21.01 1.18
C VAL A 153 -33.06 22.52 0.99
N LEU A 154 -32.14 23.05 0.17
CA LEU A 154 -32.11 24.48 -0.16
C LEU A 154 -33.40 24.94 -0.85
N LYS A 155 -33.91 24.17 -1.80
CA LYS A 155 -35.18 24.46 -2.48
C LYS A 155 -36.35 24.50 -1.50
N VAL A 156 -36.39 23.57 -0.53
CA VAL A 156 -37.43 23.53 0.51
C VAL A 156 -37.32 24.74 1.44
N LEU A 157 -36.11 25.08 1.90
CA LEU A 157 -35.86 26.23 2.77
C LEU A 157 -36.22 27.56 2.07
N ALA A 158 -35.88 27.71 0.80
CA ALA A 158 -36.25 28.88 0.00
C ALA A 158 -37.77 28.97 -0.19
N ARG A 159 -38.45 27.85 -0.49
CA ARG A 159 -39.91 27.82 -0.66
C ARG A 159 -40.66 28.19 0.63
N ASN A 160 -40.11 27.83 1.79
CA ASN A 160 -40.68 28.16 3.09
C ASN A 160 -40.34 29.58 3.56
N GLY A 161 -39.61 30.38 2.76
CA GLY A 161 -39.23 31.75 3.11
C GLY A 161 -38.17 31.85 4.22
N LEU A 162 -37.54 30.74 4.62
CA LEU A 162 -36.52 30.71 5.67
C LEU A 162 -35.20 31.37 5.23
N ILE A 163 -34.87 31.29 3.94
CA ILE A 163 -33.63 31.83 3.34
C ILE A 163 -33.96 33.01 2.39
N GLY A 164 -35.10 33.68 2.59
CA GLY A 164 -35.54 34.80 1.75
C GLY A 164 -35.74 36.09 2.52
N PRO A 165 -35.75 37.25 1.83
CA PRO A 165 -36.32 38.47 2.40
C PRO A 165 -37.78 38.21 2.81
N PRO A 166 -38.26 38.69 3.98
CA PRO A 166 -37.67 39.74 4.82
C PRO A 166 -36.80 39.27 6.00
N LEU A 167 -36.70 37.97 6.29
CA LEU A 167 -36.11 37.51 7.56
C LEU A 167 -34.58 37.60 7.64
N MET A 168 -33.87 37.50 6.50
CA MET A 168 -32.40 37.52 6.46
C MET A 168 -31.85 38.50 5.41
N PRO A 169 -30.76 39.23 5.72
CA PRO A 169 -30.01 39.99 4.72
C PRO A 169 -29.50 39.07 3.60
N GLY A 170 -29.57 39.53 2.35
CA GLY A 170 -29.19 38.75 1.16
C GLY A 170 -27.85 38.01 1.27
N PRO A 171 -26.74 38.67 1.66
CA PRO A 171 -25.44 38.01 1.79
C PRO A 171 -25.42 36.92 2.86
N LEU A 172 -26.13 37.12 3.97
CA LEU A 172 -26.20 36.11 5.02
C LEU A 172 -27.01 34.89 4.54
N ALA A 173 -28.09 35.13 3.80
CA ALA A 173 -28.90 34.07 3.20
C ALA A 173 -28.11 33.25 2.18
N THR A 174 -27.29 33.89 1.32
CA THR A 174 -26.43 33.19 0.36
C THR A 174 -25.30 32.43 1.04
N ALA A 175 -24.70 32.98 2.11
CA ALA A 175 -23.70 32.29 2.92
C ALA A 175 -24.25 31.02 3.58
N ILE A 176 -25.45 31.10 4.18
CA ILE A 176 -26.13 29.97 4.83
C ILE A 176 -26.52 28.92 3.79
N ALA A 177 -27.01 29.35 2.63
CA ALA A 177 -27.31 28.44 1.53
C ALA A 177 -26.06 27.70 1.05
N GLY A 178 -24.95 28.41 0.89
CA GLY A 178 -23.65 27.82 0.58
C GLY A 178 -23.18 26.86 1.66
N ALA A 179 -23.24 27.25 2.94
CA ALA A 179 -22.87 26.42 4.07
C ALA A 179 -23.67 25.10 4.11
N ALA A 180 -24.98 25.15 3.87
CA ALA A 180 -25.83 23.97 3.81
C ALA A 180 -25.44 23.06 2.64
N ALA A 181 -25.22 23.60 1.42
CA ALA A 181 -24.72 22.80 0.30
C ALA A 181 -23.35 22.15 0.62
N GLY A 182 -22.44 22.92 1.20
CA GLY A 182 -21.12 22.45 1.63
C GLY A 182 -21.18 21.35 2.68
N LEU A 183 -22.16 21.38 3.58
CA LEU A 183 -22.39 20.32 4.56
C LEU A 183 -22.71 18.99 3.87
N PHE A 184 -23.64 19.01 2.91
CA PHE A 184 -24.00 17.80 2.17
C PHE A 184 -22.86 17.28 1.30
N ILE A 185 -22.11 18.17 0.62
CA ILE A 185 -20.92 17.77 -0.13
C ILE A 185 -19.86 17.17 0.81
N GLY A 186 -19.67 17.74 2.00
CA GLY A 186 -18.78 17.22 3.04
C GLY A 186 -19.21 15.84 3.55
N LEU A 187 -20.52 15.64 3.80
CA LEU A 187 -21.09 14.32 4.11
C LEU A 187 -20.92 13.35 2.94
N GLY A 188 -20.87 13.83 1.70
CA GLY A 188 -20.53 13.06 0.51
C GLY A 188 -19.20 12.31 0.59
N ALA A 189 -18.25 12.85 1.36
CA ALA A 189 -16.96 12.21 1.62
C ALA A 189 -17.05 11.04 2.61
N LEU A 190 -18.21 10.82 3.25
CA LEU A 190 -18.40 9.79 4.29
C LEU A 190 -17.91 8.41 3.84
N PRO A 191 -18.18 7.87 2.63
CA PRO A 191 -17.72 6.54 2.22
C PRO A 191 -16.20 6.35 2.28
N ARG A 192 -15.41 7.43 2.12
CA ARG A 192 -13.95 7.37 2.34
C ARG A 192 -13.60 7.07 3.79
N TYR A 193 -14.35 7.63 4.72
CA TYR A 193 -14.17 7.45 6.16
C TYR A 193 -14.93 6.24 6.69
N LEU A 194 -15.93 5.74 5.95
CA LEU A 194 -16.53 4.42 6.13
C LEU A 194 -15.61 3.36 5.52
N GLY A 195 -14.39 3.27 6.04
CA GLY A 195 -13.70 2.01 5.96
C GLY A 195 -14.45 1.03 6.83
N SER A 196 -14.84 -0.12 6.28
CA SER A 196 -14.68 -1.32 7.11
C SER A 196 -13.26 -1.22 7.65
N ARG A 197 -13.07 -1.41 8.95
CA ARG A 197 -11.75 -1.58 9.53
C ARG A 197 -11.19 -2.89 8.97
N GLU A 198 -10.89 -2.90 7.67
CA GLU A 198 -10.04 -3.87 7.02
C GLU A 198 -8.76 -3.76 7.80
N ASP A 199 -8.52 -4.78 8.62
CA ASP A 199 -7.31 -4.86 9.39
C ASP A 199 -6.16 -4.71 8.40
N SER A 200 -5.26 -3.75 8.64
CA SER A 200 -4.08 -3.59 7.79
C SER A 200 -3.33 -4.92 7.67
N VAL A 201 -3.40 -5.72 8.73
CA VAL A 201 -2.92 -7.10 8.80
C VAL A 201 -3.62 -8.00 7.78
N GLU A 202 -4.96 -8.02 7.70
CA GLU A 202 -5.70 -8.87 6.76
C GLU A 202 -5.39 -8.51 5.30
N THR A 203 -5.31 -7.22 4.98
CA THR A 203 -4.93 -6.79 3.62
C THR A 203 -3.47 -7.14 3.28
N ALA A 204 -2.57 -7.11 4.27
CA ALA A 204 -1.19 -7.55 4.09
C ALA A 204 -1.10 -9.07 3.88
N PHE A 205 -1.80 -9.89 4.68
CA PHE A 205 -1.92 -11.33 4.44
C PHE A 205 -2.49 -11.65 3.07
N GLY A 206 -3.59 -10.99 2.67
CA GLY A 206 -4.21 -11.23 1.37
C GLY A 206 -3.29 -10.91 0.18
N ARG A 207 -2.31 -10.01 0.35
CA ARG A 207 -1.26 -9.77 -0.66
C ARG A 207 -0.15 -10.81 -0.57
N ALA A 208 0.37 -11.07 0.63
CA ALA A 208 1.47 -12.01 0.85
C ALA A 208 1.13 -13.45 0.44
N VAL A 209 -0.09 -13.91 0.73
CA VAL A 209 -0.59 -15.24 0.32
C VAL A 209 -0.65 -15.38 -1.21
N LYS A 210 -0.97 -14.30 -1.94
CA LYS A 210 -1.03 -14.35 -3.41
C LYS A 210 0.35 -14.46 -4.08
N SER A 211 1.40 -14.00 -3.40
CA SER A 211 2.78 -14.04 -3.90
C SER A 211 3.62 -15.16 -3.27
N ALA A 212 3.09 -15.84 -2.25
CA ALA A 212 3.79 -16.92 -1.56
C ALA A 212 3.67 -18.23 -2.33
N GLU A 213 4.72 -19.04 -2.24
CA GLU A 213 4.79 -20.37 -2.82
C GLU A 213 5.31 -21.37 -1.77
N GLY A 214 5.09 -22.65 -2.01
CA GLY A 214 5.62 -23.75 -1.18
C GLY A 214 5.18 -23.69 0.28
N GLU A 215 6.12 -24.01 1.18
CA GLU A 215 5.86 -24.08 2.63
C GLU A 215 5.47 -22.73 3.25
N ILE A 216 6.01 -21.62 2.72
CA ILE A 216 5.68 -20.28 3.23
C ILE A 216 4.21 -19.93 2.98
N LEU A 217 3.64 -20.38 1.85
CA LEU A 217 2.22 -20.21 1.55
C LEU A 217 1.36 -20.91 2.60
N GLU A 218 1.70 -22.16 2.95
CA GLU A 218 0.98 -22.94 3.97
C GLU A 218 1.03 -22.27 5.35
N ILE A 219 2.22 -21.79 5.75
CA ILE A 219 2.42 -21.04 7.00
C ILE A 219 1.55 -19.78 7.03
N LEU A 220 1.56 -19.00 5.95
CA LEU A 220 0.82 -17.74 5.87
C LEU A 220 -0.70 -17.97 5.86
N ASP A 221 -1.20 -18.94 5.10
CA ASP A 221 -2.62 -19.27 5.04
C ASP A 221 -3.17 -19.76 6.39
N ARG A 222 -2.42 -20.65 7.04
CA ARG A 222 -2.76 -21.14 8.39
C ARG A 222 -2.74 -20.01 9.41
N SER A 223 -1.68 -19.20 9.42
CA SER A 223 -1.55 -18.03 10.31
C SER A 223 -2.71 -17.05 10.12
N PHE A 224 -3.07 -16.78 8.87
CA PHE A 224 -4.17 -15.88 8.53
C PHE A 224 -5.51 -16.41 9.05
N THR A 225 -5.77 -17.70 8.88
CA THR A 225 -6.98 -18.36 9.37
C THR A 225 -7.09 -18.28 10.90
N ILE A 226 -5.99 -18.56 11.62
CA ILE A 226 -5.95 -18.47 13.10
C ILE A 226 -6.13 -17.03 13.56
N TYR A 227 -5.44 -16.09 12.92
CA TYR A 227 -5.56 -14.67 13.20
C TYR A 227 -7.01 -14.18 13.10
N ARG A 228 -7.71 -14.49 12.00
CA ARG A 228 -9.12 -14.12 11.82
C ARG A 228 -10.02 -14.73 12.90
N ALA A 229 -9.77 -15.97 13.29
CA ALA A 229 -10.52 -16.61 14.38
C ALA A 229 -10.32 -15.89 15.71
N ILE A 230 -9.07 -15.54 16.06
CA ILE A 230 -8.76 -14.76 17.27
C ILE A 230 -9.46 -13.39 17.24
N ARG A 231 -9.40 -12.69 16.09
CA ARG A 231 -10.05 -11.38 15.93
C ARG A 231 -11.56 -11.47 16.07
N ALA A 232 -12.19 -12.51 15.51
CA ALA A 232 -13.62 -12.76 15.68
C ALA A 232 -13.99 -13.01 17.14
N ASP A 233 -13.20 -13.81 17.87
CA ASP A 233 -13.42 -14.07 19.30
C ASP A 233 -13.23 -12.81 20.17
N LEU A 234 -12.36 -11.88 19.75
CA LEU A 234 -12.12 -10.60 20.45
C LEU A 234 -13.11 -9.49 20.09
N ALA A 235 -13.79 -9.54 18.94
CA ALA A 235 -14.63 -8.44 18.42
C ALA A 235 -15.79 -8.04 19.36
N GLY A 236 -16.26 -8.97 20.20
CA GLY A 236 -17.32 -8.72 21.19
C GLY A 236 -16.81 -8.21 22.54
N LYS A 237 -15.51 -8.28 22.82
CA LYS A 237 -14.93 -8.01 24.15
C LYS A 237 -14.36 -6.59 24.21
N LYS A 238 -14.71 -5.81 25.23
CA LYS A 238 -14.34 -4.38 25.37
C LYS A 238 -13.28 -4.10 26.44
N GLY A 239 -12.82 -5.12 27.16
CA GLY A 239 -11.86 -4.94 28.25
C GLY A 239 -10.47 -4.48 27.76
N ALA A 240 -9.72 -3.88 28.68
CA ALA A 240 -8.38 -3.36 28.39
C ALA A 240 -7.40 -4.49 28.04
N THR A 241 -7.56 -5.65 28.69
CA THR A 241 -6.76 -6.86 28.48
C THR A 241 -6.94 -7.42 27.08
N GLU A 242 -8.18 -7.50 26.59
CA GLU A 242 -8.50 -7.97 25.24
C GLU A 242 -8.01 -7.01 24.16
N LYS A 243 -8.07 -5.70 24.41
CA LYS A 243 -7.46 -4.70 23.52
C LYS A 243 -5.93 -4.82 23.49
N ARG A 244 -5.27 -5.14 24.62
CA ARG A 244 -3.82 -5.39 24.67
C ARG A 244 -3.47 -6.66 23.91
N LEU A 245 -4.17 -7.76 24.16
CA LEU A 245 -3.99 -9.01 23.42
C LEU A 245 -4.21 -8.83 21.93
N GLY A 246 -5.29 -8.14 21.53
CA GLY A 246 -5.58 -7.88 20.12
C GLY A 246 -4.47 -7.10 19.41
N ARG A 247 -3.80 -6.18 20.11
CA ARG A 247 -2.61 -5.49 19.57
C ARG A 247 -1.43 -6.44 19.42
N GLN A 248 -1.08 -7.19 20.46
CA GLN A 248 0.04 -8.13 20.40
C GLN A 248 -0.15 -9.23 19.35
N VAL A 249 -1.37 -9.73 19.18
CA VAL A 249 -1.71 -10.69 18.13
C VAL A 249 -1.53 -10.08 16.74
N SER A 250 -1.96 -8.83 16.53
CA SER A 250 -1.69 -8.10 15.28
C SER A 250 -0.20 -7.88 15.05
N ASP A 251 0.57 -7.57 16.09
CA ASP A 251 2.02 -7.36 15.99
C ASP A 251 2.74 -8.68 15.64
N LEU A 252 2.39 -9.79 16.28
CA LEU A 252 2.89 -11.12 15.97
C LEU A 252 2.54 -11.53 14.53
N ALA A 253 1.32 -11.25 14.08
CA ALA A 253 0.88 -11.58 12.72
C ALA A 253 1.60 -10.74 11.66
N MET A 254 1.81 -9.43 11.90
CA MET A 254 2.63 -8.57 11.04
C MET A 254 4.09 -9.02 10.99
N ARG A 255 4.60 -9.56 12.09
CA ARG A 255 5.95 -10.08 12.14
C ARG A 255 6.12 -11.38 11.37
N ILE A 256 5.16 -12.30 11.46
CA ILE A 256 5.11 -13.50 10.61
C ILE A 256 5.16 -13.07 9.14
N LEU A 257 4.33 -12.10 8.74
CA LEU A 257 4.35 -11.56 7.37
C LEU A 257 5.72 -11.04 6.96
N HIS A 258 6.33 -10.19 7.78
CA HIS A 258 7.62 -9.58 7.47
C HIS A 258 8.72 -10.63 7.29
N ILE A 259 8.80 -11.61 8.20
CA ILE A 259 9.78 -12.69 8.13
C ILE A 259 9.52 -13.56 6.88
N SER A 260 8.25 -13.88 6.59
CA SER A 260 7.89 -14.65 5.39
C SER A 260 8.27 -13.93 4.09
N GLU A 261 8.07 -12.61 4.00
CA GLU A 261 8.49 -11.80 2.85
C GLU A 261 10.01 -11.83 2.65
N GLN A 262 10.78 -11.76 3.75
CA GLN A 262 12.25 -11.88 3.72
C GLN A 262 12.68 -13.28 3.26
N CYS A 263 12.07 -14.33 3.80
CA CYS A 263 12.34 -15.71 3.38
C CYS A 263 12.06 -15.92 1.89
N GLN A 264 10.92 -15.42 1.37
CA GLN A 264 10.61 -15.52 -0.06
C GLN A 264 11.62 -14.76 -0.91
N LYS A 265 12.11 -13.61 -0.45
CA LYS A 265 13.16 -12.87 -1.15
C LYS A 265 14.44 -13.70 -1.24
N ILE A 266 14.89 -14.27 -0.13
CA ILE A 266 16.08 -15.13 -0.07
C ILE A 266 15.90 -16.38 -0.94
N GLN A 267 14.73 -17.03 -0.92
CA GLN A 267 14.45 -18.20 -1.77
C GLN A 267 14.52 -17.84 -3.26
N ARG A 268 13.99 -16.67 -3.65
CA ARG A 268 14.09 -16.16 -5.03
C ARG A 268 15.53 -15.85 -5.42
N ASP A 269 16.30 -15.22 -4.52
CA ASP A 269 17.71 -14.86 -4.75
C ASP A 269 18.60 -16.11 -4.81
N LEU A 270 18.30 -17.15 -4.03
CA LEU A 270 18.97 -18.44 -4.14
C LEU A 270 18.62 -19.10 -5.47
N GLY A 271 17.34 -19.17 -5.86
CA GLY A 271 16.91 -19.81 -7.11
C GLY A 271 17.21 -21.32 -7.18
N GLY A 272 16.46 -22.06 -8.01
CA GLY A 272 16.64 -23.51 -8.13
C GLY A 272 17.98 -23.92 -8.77
N ASN A 273 18.37 -23.24 -9.84
CA ASN A 273 19.45 -23.72 -10.72
C ASN A 273 20.86 -23.25 -10.32
N ALA A 274 20.96 -22.20 -9.50
CA ALA A 274 22.26 -21.57 -9.25
C ALA A 274 23.24 -22.46 -8.46
N ARG A 275 22.75 -23.47 -7.72
CA ARG A 275 23.64 -24.49 -7.11
C ARG A 275 24.25 -25.37 -8.20
N ASP A 276 23.41 -25.93 -9.05
CA ASP A 276 23.83 -26.84 -10.11
C ASP A 276 24.76 -26.13 -11.10
N GLU A 277 24.51 -24.85 -11.39
CA GLU A 277 25.40 -24.03 -12.20
C GLU A 277 26.79 -23.83 -11.55
N LEU A 278 26.87 -23.62 -10.23
CA LEU A 278 28.15 -23.51 -9.54
C LEU A 278 28.90 -24.84 -9.55
N GLU A 279 28.21 -25.96 -9.28
CA GLU A 279 28.79 -27.30 -9.32
C GLU A 279 29.29 -27.66 -10.73
N GLN A 280 28.51 -27.34 -11.76
CA GLN A 280 28.90 -27.53 -13.16
C GLN A 280 30.13 -26.68 -13.52
N ARG A 281 30.15 -25.39 -13.15
CA ARG A 281 31.31 -24.52 -13.42
C ARG A 281 32.58 -25.01 -12.71
N ILE A 282 32.46 -25.51 -11.48
CA ILE A 282 33.57 -26.13 -10.75
C ILE A 282 34.07 -27.37 -11.50
N ALA A 283 33.17 -28.24 -11.96
CA ALA A 283 33.53 -29.43 -12.75
C ALA A 283 34.24 -29.04 -14.06
N ASP A 284 33.71 -28.06 -14.80
CA ASP A 284 34.30 -27.57 -16.05
C ASP A 284 35.71 -26.98 -15.83
N LEU A 285 35.91 -26.22 -14.76
CA LEU A 285 37.23 -25.67 -14.42
C LEU A 285 38.21 -26.77 -14.02
N ASN A 286 37.77 -27.82 -13.33
CA ASN A 286 38.62 -28.96 -13.02
C ASN A 286 39.12 -29.66 -14.29
N VAL A 287 38.23 -29.90 -15.27
CA VAL A 287 38.64 -30.45 -16.59
C VAL A 287 39.67 -29.55 -17.26
N LYS A 288 39.48 -28.22 -17.20
CA LYS A 288 40.45 -27.25 -17.75
C LYS A 288 41.81 -27.29 -17.04
N VAL A 289 41.84 -27.44 -15.70
CA VAL A 289 43.09 -27.59 -14.93
C VAL A 289 43.89 -28.80 -15.37
N GLU A 290 43.23 -29.93 -15.62
CA GLU A 290 43.88 -31.17 -16.07
C GLU A 290 44.46 -31.02 -17.47
N SER A 291 43.73 -30.35 -18.37
CA SER A 291 44.17 -30.13 -19.76
C SER A 291 45.22 -29.01 -19.95
N ALA A 292 45.35 -28.08 -19.00
CA ALA A 292 46.28 -26.97 -19.09
C ALA A 292 47.75 -27.45 -19.04
N GLN A 293 48.63 -26.86 -19.85
CA GLN A 293 50.07 -27.18 -19.83
C GLN A 293 50.89 -26.14 -19.06
N ASP A 294 50.44 -24.89 -19.04
CA ASP A 294 51.12 -23.80 -18.33
C ASP A 294 50.88 -23.87 -16.81
N PRO A 295 51.95 -23.94 -15.99
CA PRO A 295 51.84 -23.94 -14.54
C PRO A 295 51.22 -22.67 -13.97
N ALA A 296 51.40 -21.50 -14.59
CA ALA A 296 50.80 -20.26 -14.13
C ALA A 296 49.27 -20.29 -14.32
N ALA A 297 48.79 -20.67 -15.50
CA ALA A 297 47.37 -20.87 -15.77
C ALA A 297 46.72 -21.89 -14.80
N LYS A 298 47.38 -23.01 -14.49
CA LYS A 298 46.88 -23.98 -13.50
C LYS A 298 46.65 -23.38 -12.12
N ARG A 299 47.58 -22.53 -11.64
CA ARG A 299 47.44 -21.86 -10.34
C ARG A 299 46.23 -20.94 -10.31
N THR A 300 46.04 -20.13 -11.36
CA THR A 300 44.89 -19.24 -11.48
C THR A 300 43.57 -19.99 -11.53
N LEU A 301 43.49 -21.07 -12.33
CA LEU A 301 42.28 -21.89 -12.40
C LEU A 301 41.95 -22.57 -11.08
N LYS A 302 42.96 -23.06 -10.34
CA LYS A 302 42.77 -23.62 -8.99
C LYS A 302 42.26 -22.58 -7.99
N ALA A 303 42.80 -21.36 -8.02
CA ALA A 303 42.31 -20.27 -7.18
C ALA A 303 40.85 -19.90 -7.52
N ALA A 304 40.47 -19.93 -8.80
CA ALA A 304 39.09 -19.73 -9.22
C ALA A 304 38.16 -20.84 -8.71
N ILE A 305 38.58 -22.11 -8.77
CA ILE A 305 37.83 -23.24 -8.19
C ILE A 305 37.63 -23.04 -6.69
N GLU A 306 38.69 -22.70 -5.95
CA GLU A 306 38.61 -22.45 -4.51
C GLU A 306 37.63 -21.32 -4.17
N SER A 307 37.62 -20.25 -4.97
CA SER A 307 36.66 -19.15 -4.83
C SER A 307 35.20 -19.60 -5.06
N LEU A 308 34.94 -20.38 -6.11
CA LEU A 308 33.61 -20.93 -6.40
C LEU A 308 33.15 -21.92 -5.33
N ASP A 309 34.06 -22.74 -4.79
CA ASP A 309 33.77 -23.61 -3.65
C ASP A 309 33.41 -22.81 -2.39
N GLY A 310 34.10 -21.68 -2.15
CA GLY A 310 33.74 -20.72 -1.11
C GLY A 310 32.31 -20.20 -1.27
N GLN A 311 31.93 -19.80 -2.48
CA GLN A 311 30.55 -19.35 -2.80
C GLN A 311 29.53 -20.47 -2.60
N ARG A 312 29.84 -21.70 -3.03
CA ARG A 312 28.97 -22.87 -2.82
C ARG A 312 28.70 -23.12 -1.33
N ARG A 313 29.74 -23.10 -0.50
CA ARG A 313 29.60 -23.28 0.96
C ARG A 313 28.82 -22.14 1.61
N ALA A 314 29.06 -20.89 1.18
CA ALA A 314 28.31 -19.74 1.67
C ALA A 314 26.81 -19.89 1.35
N ARG A 315 26.48 -20.32 0.14
CA ARG A 315 25.11 -20.60 -0.29
C ARG A 315 24.44 -21.70 0.54
N GLU A 316 25.15 -22.81 0.81
CA GLU A 316 24.65 -23.88 1.69
C GLU A 316 24.40 -23.37 3.11
N ALA A 317 25.29 -22.53 3.64
CA ALA A 317 25.11 -21.90 4.95
C ALA A 317 23.86 -21.00 4.99
N ILE A 318 23.58 -20.23 3.93
CA ILE A 318 22.34 -19.45 3.80
C ILE A 318 21.12 -20.38 3.77
N GLY A 319 21.20 -21.52 3.07
CA GLY A 319 20.15 -22.54 3.07
C GLY A 319 19.81 -23.04 4.47
N PHE A 320 20.83 -23.41 5.27
CA PHE A 320 20.61 -23.81 6.67
C PHE A 320 20.07 -22.66 7.54
N GLY A 321 20.49 -21.42 7.27
CA GLY A 321 19.93 -20.24 7.91
C GLY A 321 18.43 -20.10 7.63
N LEU A 322 18.03 -20.26 6.37
CA LEU A 322 16.64 -20.20 5.94
C LEU A 322 15.78 -21.28 6.62
N GLU A 323 16.25 -22.53 6.68
CA GLU A 323 15.56 -23.62 7.37
C GLU A 323 15.28 -23.28 8.85
N ARG A 324 16.26 -22.70 9.55
CA ARG A 324 16.08 -22.24 10.95
C ARG A 324 15.04 -21.13 11.06
N VAL A 325 14.99 -20.19 10.11
CA VAL A 325 13.98 -19.13 10.11
C VAL A 325 12.59 -19.69 9.85
N ILE A 326 12.45 -20.65 8.94
CA ILE A 326 11.18 -21.34 8.67
C ILE A 326 10.69 -22.10 9.92
N ALA A 327 11.58 -22.81 10.62
CA ALA A 327 11.22 -23.45 11.89
C ALA A 327 10.71 -22.43 12.94
N ARG A 328 11.28 -21.23 12.97
CA ARG A 328 10.80 -20.14 13.85
C ARG A 328 9.48 -19.54 13.40
N LEU A 329 9.20 -19.49 12.10
CA LEU A 329 7.87 -19.13 11.60
C LEU A 329 6.82 -20.11 12.13
N HIS A 330 7.06 -21.42 12.04
CA HIS A 330 6.18 -22.44 12.63
C HIS A 330 5.98 -22.24 14.14
N ALA A 331 7.04 -21.91 14.88
CA ALA A 331 6.92 -21.57 16.30
C ALA A 331 6.00 -20.36 16.54
N ASN A 332 6.13 -19.30 15.73
CA ASN A 332 5.24 -18.13 15.80
C ASN A 332 3.78 -18.47 15.47
N VAL A 333 3.54 -19.38 14.51
CA VAL A 333 2.19 -19.89 14.23
C VAL A 333 1.64 -20.65 15.42
N ALA A 334 2.43 -21.52 16.03
CA ALA A 334 2.04 -22.26 17.23
C ALA A 334 1.69 -21.33 18.40
N MET A 335 2.37 -20.18 18.54
CA MET A 335 1.98 -19.15 19.52
C MET A 335 0.59 -18.56 19.23
N LEU A 336 0.27 -18.26 17.96
CA LEU A 336 -1.07 -17.81 17.59
C LEU A 336 -2.12 -18.89 17.94
N GLU A 337 -1.83 -20.17 17.67
CA GLU A 337 -2.72 -21.27 18.04
C GLU A 337 -2.93 -21.36 19.56
N LYS A 338 -1.85 -21.26 20.34
CA LYS A 338 -1.89 -21.22 21.79
C LYS A 338 -2.79 -20.08 22.30
N VAL A 339 -2.64 -18.87 21.75
CA VAL A 339 -3.53 -17.73 22.08
C VAL A 339 -4.99 -18.04 21.77
N ARG A 340 -5.25 -18.61 20.58
CA ARG A 340 -6.61 -19.00 20.20
C ARG A 340 -7.19 -20.02 21.16
N PHE A 341 -6.43 -21.06 21.54
CA PHE A 341 -6.87 -22.05 22.51
C PHE A 341 -7.15 -21.43 23.88
N SER A 342 -6.29 -20.52 24.36
CA SER A 342 -6.52 -19.78 25.60
C SER A 342 -7.78 -18.92 25.56
N LEU A 343 -8.11 -18.30 24.42
CA LEU A 343 -9.35 -17.54 24.25
C LEU A 343 -10.59 -18.45 24.27
N VAL A 344 -10.53 -19.61 23.63
CA VAL A 344 -11.60 -20.61 23.65
C VAL A 344 -11.80 -21.16 25.07
N HIS A 345 -10.69 -21.42 25.78
CA HIS A 345 -10.73 -21.87 27.17
C HIS A 345 -11.31 -20.79 28.10
N ALA A 346 -10.87 -19.54 27.98
CA ALA A 346 -11.40 -18.42 28.74
C ALA A 346 -12.92 -18.25 28.50
N ARG A 347 -13.38 -18.37 27.25
CA ARG A 347 -14.82 -18.34 26.93
C ARG A 347 -15.61 -19.46 27.61
N SER A 348 -15.02 -20.64 27.74
CA SER A 348 -15.65 -21.79 28.39
C SER A 348 -15.70 -21.60 29.91
N ALA A 349 -14.62 -21.08 30.50
CA ALA A 349 -14.55 -20.77 31.93
C ALA A 349 -15.46 -19.60 32.33
N ASP A 350 -15.56 -18.54 31.51
CA ASP A 350 -16.47 -17.41 31.72
C ASP A 350 -17.94 -17.85 31.77
N ALA A 351 -18.30 -18.93 31.05
CA ALA A 351 -19.64 -19.51 31.10
C ALA A 351 -19.92 -20.24 32.44
N GLU A 352 -18.88 -20.71 33.12
CA GLU A 352 -18.97 -21.45 34.39
C GLU A 352 -18.78 -20.55 35.63
N ARG A 353 -18.03 -19.44 35.51
CA ARG A 353 -17.64 -18.57 36.63
C ARG A 353 -18.11 -17.13 36.44
N PHE A 354 -19.09 -16.71 37.25
CA PHE A 354 -19.49 -15.29 37.41
C PHE A 354 -18.61 -14.50 38.41
N GLY A 355 -17.46 -15.03 38.85
CA GLY A 355 -16.71 -14.52 40.00
C GLY A 355 -15.23 -14.21 39.76
N GLY A 356 -14.92 -12.93 39.48
CA GLY A 356 -13.82 -12.11 40.02
C GLY A 356 -12.34 -12.51 39.93
N GLU A 357 -11.94 -13.74 39.62
CA GLU A 357 -10.52 -14.14 39.63
C GLU A 357 -9.77 -13.68 38.37
N SER A 358 -8.47 -13.37 38.56
CA SER A 358 -7.56 -12.86 37.53
C SER A 358 -7.60 -13.70 36.25
N SER A 359 -7.81 -13.02 35.11
CA SER A 359 -8.02 -13.68 33.83
C SER A 359 -6.75 -14.41 33.36
N PRO A 360 -6.81 -15.72 33.04
CA PRO A 360 -5.69 -16.48 32.47
C PRO A 360 -5.17 -15.87 31.15
N LEU A 361 -5.94 -14.96 30.56
CA LEU A 361 -5.55 -14.17 29.41
C LEU A 361 -4.32 -13.29 29.68
N ALA A 362 -4.20 -12.73 30.89
CA ALA A 362 -3.09 -11.86 31.28
C ALA A 362 -1.74 -12.61 31.25
N ASP A 363 -1.72 -13.84 31.74
CA ASP A 363 -0.51 -14.68 31.70
C ASP A 363 -0.09 -14.99 30.26
N THR A 364 -1.05 -15.31 29.38
CA THR A 364 -0.75 -15.48 27.95
C THR A 364 -0.23 -14.21 27.27
N ILE A 365 -0.71 -13.04 27.66
CA ILE A 365 -0.25 -11.75 27.13
C ILE A 365 1.22 -11.51 27.50
N ASP A 366 1.57 -11.77 28.75
CA ASP A 366 2.93 -11.53 29.24
C ASP A 366 3.91 -12.58 28.71
N GLU A 367 3.48 -13.84 28.58
CA GLU A 367 4.26 -14.89 27.93
C GLU A 367 4.51 -14.57 26.45
N LEU A 368 3.47 -14.18 25.72
CA LEU A 368 3.59 -13.83 24.30
C LEU A 368 4.49 -12.60 24.09
N SER A 369 4.49 -11.65 25.03
CA SER A 369 5.44 -10.53 25.03
C SER A 369 6.89 -11.02 25.16
N ARG A 370 7.17 -11.95 26.09
CA ARG A 370 8.52 -12.50 26.28
C ARG A 370 8.99 -13.32 25.08
N GLU A 371 8.13 -14.17 24.54
CA GLU A 371 8.42 -14.99 23.36
C GLU A 371 8.65 -14.11 22.11
N LEU A 372 7.87 -13.03 21.95
CA LEU A 372 8.09 -12.04 20.89
C LEU A 372 9.47 -11.39 21.00
N ASP A 373 9.86 -10.91 22.18
CA ASP A 373 11.17 -10.26 22.35
C ASP A 373 12.32 -11.24 22.08
N ALA A 374 12.24 -12.46 22.64
CA ALA A 374 13.26 -13.49 22.47
C ALA A 374 13.44 -13.90 21.00
N THR A 375 12.33 -14.13 20.29
CA THR A 375 12.41 -14.47 18.87
C THR A 375 12.93 -13.29 18.03
N SER A 376 12.71 -12.03 18.44
CA SER A 376 13.14 -10.86 17.66
C SER A 376 14.64 -10.75 17.63
N VAL A 377 15.28 -10.95 18.79
CA VAL A 377 16.74 -11.01 18.91
C VAL A 377 17.28 -12.14 18.06
N ALA A 378 16.71 -13.34 18.21
CA ALA A 378 17.19 -14.52 17.53
C ALA A 378 17.12 -14.37 16.00
N VAL A 379 16.02 -13.81 15.46
CA VAL A 379 15.86 -13.58 14.02
C VAL A 379 16.85 -12.54 13.50
N GLY A 380 17.11 -11.49 14.27
CA GLY A 380 18.14 -10.50 13.96
C GLY A 380 19.53 -11.13 13.85
N GLU A 381 19.89 -12.04 14.75
CA GLU A 381 21.18 -12.75 14.73
C GLU A 381 21.34 -13.59 13.45
N VAL A 382 20.35 -14.39 13.08
CA VAL A 382 20.42 -15.27 11.89
C VAL A 382 20.61 -14.46 10.60
N PHE A 383 19.95 -13.31 10.48
CA PHE A 383 20.11 -12.44 9.31
C PHE A 383 21.43 -11.64 9.33
N SER A 384 21.95 -11.31 10.52
CA SER A 384 23.19 -10.54 10.65
C SER A 384 24.44 -11.41 10.44
N GLU A 385 24.43 -12.65 10.96
CA GLU A 385 25.54 -13.59 10.82
C GLU A 385 25.76 -14.03 9.37
N GLY A 386 24.68 -14.25 8.62
CA GLY A 386 24.76 -14.59 7.20
C GLY A 386 25.49 -13.49 6.38
N PHE A 387 25.20 -12.23 6.68
CA PHE A 387 25.78 -11.08 5.97
C PHE A 387 27.23 -10.79 6.37
N ALA A 388 27.55 -10.92 7.67
CA ALA A 388 28.91 -10.73 8.17
C ALA A 388 29.87 -11.79 7.62
N SER A 389 29.40 -13.04 7.47
CA SER A 389 30.20 -14.12 6.92
C SER A 389 30.48 -13.94 5.41
N GLU A 390 29.61 -13.24 4.67
CA GLU A 390 29.78 -12.95 3.25
C GLU A 390 30.87 -11.89 3.00
N MET A 391 30.95 -10.86 3.85
CA MET A 391 31.99 -9.81 3.73
C MET A 391 33.40 -10.32 4.00
N LEU A 392 33.56 -11.35 4.84
CA LEU A 392 34.88 -11.88 5.19
C LEU A 392 35.47 -12.81 4.10
N VAL A 393 34.63 -13.45 3.28
CA VAL A 393 35.10 -14.39 2.25
C VAL A 393 35.54 -13.68 0.95
N GLY A 394 35.04 -12.47 0.69
CA GLY A 394 35.40 -11.67 -0.49
C GLY A 394 36.76 -10.98 -0.44
N GLN A 395 37.43 -10.97 0.72
CA GLN A 395 38.68 -10.22 0.94
C GLN A 395 39.90 -11.14 1.04
N ALA A 396 39.96 -12.19 0.22
CA ALA A 396 41.24 -12.86 -0.03
C ALA A 396 42.12 -11.87 -0.81
N PRO A 397 43.27 -11.42 -0.27
CA PRO A 397 44.13 -10.48 -0.96
C PRO A 397 44.58 -11.12 -2.27
N ALA A 398 44.18 -10.53 -3.39
CA ALA A 398 44.83 -10.79 -4.67
C ALA A 398 46.30 -10.39 -4.49
N ALA A 399 47.12 -11.35 -4.08
CA ALA A 399 48.56 -11.20 -4.00
C ALA A 399 49.03 -10.94 -5.42
N LEU A 400 49.24 -9.65 -5.73
CA LEU A 400 49.90 -9.17 -6.93
C LEU A 400 51.17 -10.02 -7.12
N PRO A 401 51.37 -10.66 -8.28
CA PRO A 401 52.60 -11.39 -8.52
C PRO A 401 53.76 -10.41 -8.41
N ALA A 402 54.63 -10.66 -7.43
CA ALA A 402 55.85 -9.90 -7.23
C ALA A 402 56.60 -9.79 -8.56
N LYS A 403 56.90 -8.56 -8.99
CA LYS A 403 57.80 -8.27 -10.11
C LYS A 403 59.11 -9.01 -9.89
N SER A 404 59.33 -10.06 -10.67
CA SER A 404 60.62 -10.71 -10.85
C SER A 404 61.52 -9.74 -11.62
N GLU A 405 62.32 -8.94 -10.91
CA GLU A 405 63.46 -8.23 -11.46
C GLU A 405 64.52 -9.24 -11.91
N ALA A 406 64.46 -9.67 -13.17
CA ALA A 406 65.54 -10.40 -13.82
C ALA A 406 66.50 -9.40 -14.47
N LYS A 407 67.66 -9.24 -13.82
CA LYS A 407 68.85 -8.52 -14.28
C LYS A 407 69.57 -9.35 -15.35
N ALA A 408 69.73 -8.82 -16.56
CA ALA A 408 70.73 -9.29 -17.53
C ALA A 408 71.18 -8.16 -18.47
N ASP A 409 72.49 -7.98 -18.53
CA ASP A 409 73.27 -6.97 -19.22
C ASP A 409 73.35 -7.18 -20.76
N ALA A 410 73.17 -6.06 -21.48
CA ALA A 410 73.92 -5.59 -22.67
C ALA A 410 73.69 -6.27 -24.07
N PRO A 411 74.19 -5.69 -25.19
CA PRO A 411 73.43 -4.75 -26.03
C PRO A 411 73.48 -5.07 -27.54
N ILE A 412 72.65 -4.43 -28.38
CA ILE A 412 72.96 -3.94 -29.74
C ILE A 412 71.78 -3.08 -30.27
N VAL A 413 72.15 -2.03 -30.99
CA VAL A 413 71.46 -0.79 -31.39
C VAL A 413 70.64 -0.98 -32.71
N PRO A 414 70.18 0.08 -33.42
CA PRO A 414 68.84 0.70 -33.41
C PRO A 414 68.01 0.44 -34.68
N SER A 415 66.70 0.68 -34.60
CA SER A 415 65.99 1.35 -35.70
C SER A 415 64.85 2.21 -35.17
N ALA A 416 64.93 3.47 -35.55
CA ALA A 416 63.94 4.51 -35.37
C ALA A 416 62.66 4.19 -36.13
N ILE A 417 61.51 4.47 -35.52
CA ILE A 417 60.38 5.18 -36.16
C ILE A 417 59.73 6.07 -35.10
N ALA A 418 59.44 7.27 -35.58
CA ALA A 418 59.00 8.47 -34.91
C ALA A 418 57.62 8.38 -34.20
N THR A 419 57.57 8.97 -33.02
CA THR A 419 56.63 10.05 -32.61
C THR A 419 55.12 9.79 -32.70
N SER A 420 54.48 9.61 -31.54
CA SER A 420 53.39 10.49 -31.09
C SER A 420 53.13 10.29 -29.59
N ALA A 421 52.99 11.41 -28.90
CA ALA A 421 52.90 11.56 -27.45
C ALA A 421 51.42 11.81 -27.04
N PRO A 422 51.07 12.02 -25.77
CA PRO A 422 50.06 11.19 -25.09
C PRO A 422 48.90 12.02 -24.52
N ASP A 423 47.65 11.66 -24.79
CA ASP A 423 46.50 12.20 -24.06
C ASP A 423 45.33 11.21 -24.16
N ALA A 424 45.27 10.25 -23.22
CA ALA A 424 44.13 9.32 -23.13
C ALA A 424 43.94 8.67 -21.75
N VAL A 425 44.41 9.29 -20.66
CA VAL A 425 44.23 8.74 -19.29
C VAL A 425 43.46 9.70 -18.36
N ASP A 426 43.16 10.94 -18.79
CA ASP A 426 42.50 11.95 -17.95
C ASP A 426 41.00 12.19 -18.28
N GLU A 427 40.43 11.43 -19.22
CA GLU A 427 39.01 11.57 -19.62
C GLU A 427 38.07 10.55 -18.95
N ALA A 428 38.58 9.45 -18.41
CA ALA A 428 37.76 8.44 -17.72
C ALA A 428 37.31 8.89 -16.30
N ALA A 429 37.98 9.89 -15.72
CA ALA A 429 37.64 10.44 -14.40
C ALA A 429 36.55 11.54 -14.43
N LYS A 430 36.18 12.06 -15.61
CA LYS A 430 35.15 13.12 -15.75
C LYS A 430 33.74 12.61 -16.07
N LEU A 431 33.57 11.29 -16.23
CA LEU A 431 32.26 10.67 -16.54
C LEU A 431 31.42 10.33 -15.30
N PHE A 432 31.94 10.49 -14.08
CA PHE A 432 31.24 10.14 -12.83
C PHE A 432 30.61 11.32 -12.07
N GLU A 433 30.73 12.57 -12.53
CA GLU A 433 30.15 13.75 -11.87
C GLU A 433 29.15 14.52 -12.77
N ARG A 434 28.17 13.82 -13.35
CA ARG A 434 26.99 14.50 -13.92
C ARG A 434 25.78 14.38 -12.99
N PRO A 435 25.22 15.50 -12.48
CA PRO A 435 23.98 15.47 -11.71
C PRO A 435 22.81 15.05 -12.62
N MET A 436 22.01 14.10 -12.13
CA MET A 436 20.77 13.68 -12.78
C MET A 436 19.81 14.88 -12.94
N THR A 437 19.54 15.27 -14.18
CA THR A 437 18.33 16.01 -14.54
C THR A 437 17.21 15.05 -14.90
N PRO A 438 15.95 15.37 -14.56
CA PRO A 438 14.82 14.46 -14.73
C PRO A 438 14.44 14.31 -16.20
N ALA A 439 14.22 13.06 -16.61
CA ALA A 439 13.77 12.68 -17.94
C ALA A 439 12.42 13.34 -18.27
N THR A 440 12.37 14.08 -19.37
CA THR A 440 11.14 14.49 -20.03
C THR A 440 10.48 13.29 -20.70
N GLU A 441 9.23 13.07 -20.30
CA GLU A 441 8.27 12.08 -20.75
C GLU A 441 7.99 12.26 -22.25
N SER A 442 8.41 11.27 -23.06
CA SER A 442 8.18 11.20 -24.50
C SER A 442 6.98 10.30 -24.81
N ALA A 443 6.01 10.92 -25.45
CA ALA A 443 4.85 10.41 -26.19
C ALA A 443 4.80 8.90 -26.49
N ALA A 444 3.70 8.27 -26.05
CA ALA A 444 3.25 6.96 -26.48
C ALA A 444 2.34 7.09 -27.73
N GLU A 445 2.68 6.40 -28.81
CA GLU A 445 1.80 6.09 -29.94
C GLU A 445 0.83 4.94 -29.58
N PRO A 446 -0.39 4.93 -30.15
CA PRO A 446 -1.41 3.94 -29.81
C PRO A 446 -1.28 2.66 -30.63
N VAL A 447 -1.18 1.52 -29.94
CA VAL A 447 -1.32 0.18 -30.52
C VAL A 447 -2.79 -0.11 -30.80
N ALA A 448 -3.10 -0.41 -32.06
CA ALA A 448 -4.39 -0.85 -32.52
C ALA A 448 -4.70 -2.28 -32.05
N THR A 449 -5.73 -2.43 -31.23
CA THR A 449 -6.25 -3.74 -30.80
C THR A 449 -7.22 -4.28 -31.84
N GLN A 450 -6.82 -5.33 -32.57
CA GLN A 450 -7.73 -6.16 -33.37
C GLN A 450 -8.66 -6.95 -32.44
N ALA A 451 -9.96 -6.75 -32.61
CA ALA A 451 -11.00 -7.53 -31.95
C ALA A 451 -11.17 -8.88 -32.64
N THR A 452 -10.87 -9.97 -31.93
CA THR A 452 -11.25 -11.33 -32.32
C THR A 452 -12.59 -11.66 -31.65
N ALA A 453 -13.62 -11.91 -32.46
CA ALA A 453 -14.95 -12.31 -32.00
C ALA A 453 -14.97 -13.76 -31.52
N PRO A 454 -15.74 -14.12 -30.48
CA PRO A 454 -15.95 -15.52 -30.12
C PRO A 454 -17.11 -16.12 -30.95
N SER A 455 -16.82 -17.27 -31.58
CA SER A 455 -17.78 -18.16 -32.21
C SER A 455 -18.84 -18.62 -31.21
N ARG A 456 -20.10 -18.47 -31.61
CA ARG A 456 -21.30 -18.91 -30.89
C ARG A 456 -21.50 -20.40 -31.17
N GLU A 457 -21.23 -21.24 -30.18
CA GLU A 457 -21.55 -22.67 -30.20
C GLU A 457 -23.05 -22.85 -29.87
N ALA A 458 -23.75 -23.59 -30.73
CA ALA A 458 -25.19 -23.86 -30.62
C ALA A 458 -25.46 -25.01 -29.63
N PRO A 459 -26.58 -24.98 -28.88
CA PRO A 459 -26.95 -26.09 -28.00
C PRO A 459 -27.57 -27.27 -28.76
N PRO A 460 -27.37 -28.51 -28.29
CA PRO A 460 -27.96 -29.70 -28.91
C PRO A 460 -29.46 -29.81 -28.61
N SER A 461 -30.20 -30.20 -29.65
CA SER A 461 -31.63 -30.55 -29.61
C SER A 461 -31.88 -31.83 -28.80
N GLU A 462 -32.76 -31.74 -27.81
CA GLU A 462 -33.37 -32.91 -27.15
C GLU A 462 -34.37 -33.63 -28.07
N PRO A 463 -34.47 -34.98 -27.98
CA PRO A 463 -35.48 -35.76 -28.68
C PRO A 463 -36.80 -35.74 -27.91
N LYS A 464 -37.90 -35.47 -28.63
CA LYS A 464 -39.28 -35.61 -28.12
C LYS A 464 -39.66 -37.10 -28.03
N SER A 465 -40.18 -37.51 -26.88
CA SER A 465 -41.13 -38.61 -26.71
C SER A 465 -42.46 -38.05 -26.27
#